data_AF-A0A6A6RXW3-F1
#
_entry.id   AF-A0A6A6RXW3-F1
#
_cell.length_a   1.000
_cell.length_b   1.000
_cell.length_c   1.000
_cell.angle_alpha   90.00
_cell.angle_beta   90.00
_cell.angle_gamma   90.00
#
_symmetry.space_group_name_H-M   'P 1'
#
loop_
_entity.id
_entity.type
_entity.pdbx_description
1 polymer ?
#
loop_
_entity_poly.entity_id
_entity_poly.type
_entity_poly.pdbx_seq_one_letter_code
_entity_poly.pdbx_strand_id
1 'polypeptide(L)'
;MQHYLTQQQHHQYPGDWAQGHHQHPNQHVAQHNIQAQQVQAAQAAQAAAQAQQQHYNRLASQNGTSMSGNGVIPRGPANDVQSNSEVGMTDENRRVLEWIAQLMKTGTRETALLELSKKREQVPELALILWHSYGVMASLLQEIISVYPLLNPSQLTAAASNRVCNALALLQCVASHTETRGLFLSAHIPLFLYPFLNTTSKSRPFEYLRLTSLGVIGALVKNDSSEVINFLLTTEIIPLCLRIMETGSELSKTVAIFIVQKILLDDIGLAYICQTYERFYAVGTVLSNMVNQLVEQQTVRLLKHVVRCFLRLSDNARAREALRQCLPEPLRDATFSSVLRDDAATKRCLAQLLINLSDNVVEPQNQLQLH
;
A
#
# COMPACT_ATOMS: atom_id res chain seq x y z
N MET A 1 46.42 32.06 13.92
CA MET A 1 47.02 33.19 13.17
C MET A 1 47.48 32.67 11.82
N GLN A 2 46.90 33.23 10.76
CA GLN A 2 47.37 33.38 9.36
C GLN A 2 47.73 32.09 8.57
N HIS A 3 46.98 31.65 7.56
CA HIS A 3 46.58 32.25 6.26
C HIS A 3 47.70 32.44 5.20
N TYR A 4 47.29 32.12 3.96
CA TYR A 4 47.76 32.49 2.61
C TYR A 4 48.70 31.49 1.90
N LEU A 5 48.27 30.73 0.88
CA LEU A 5 47.78 31.02 -0.50
C LEU A 5 48.83 31.61 -1.47
N THR A 6 49.05 30.84 -2.55
CA THR A 6 49.42 31.23 -3.93
C THR A 6 50.75 31.93 -4.20
N GLN A 7 51.56 31.41 -5.15
CA GLN A 7 51.70 31.98 -6.50
C GLN A 7 52.51 31.07 -7.44
N GLN A 8 52.31 31.31 -8.73
CA GLN A 8 52.60 30.53 -9.94
C GLN A 8 53.70 31.22 -10.76
N GLN A 9 54.15 30.56 -11.86
CA GLN A 9 54.99 31.03 -12.99
C GLN A 9 56.51 30.78 -12.85
N HIS A 10 57.29 30.41 -13.88
CA HIS A 10 57.19 30.59 -15.35
C HIS A 10 58.16 29.63 -16.08
N HIS A 11 58.31 29.79 -17.41
CA HIS A 11 59.30 29.25 -18.40
C HIS A 11 58.63 28.32 -19.44
N GLN A 12 58.79 28.44 -20.77
CA GLN A 12 59.39 29.39 -21.71
C GLN A 12 59.03 28.86 -23.13
N TYR A 13 58.74 29.73 -24.11
CA TYR A 13 58.70 29.42 -25.58
C TYR A 13 60.12 29.59 -26.16
N PRO A 14 60.53 29.07 -27.37
CA PRO A 14 59.86 29.31 -28.68
C PRO A 14 60.09 28.30 -29.86
N GLY A 15 59.34 28.51 -30.97
CA GLY A 15 59.77 28.34 -32.37
C GLY A 15 59.71 26.95 -33.05
N ASP A 16 58.88 26.79 -34.09
CA ASP A 16 59.33 26.68 -35.51
C ASP A 16 58.20 26.31 -36.48
N TRP A 17 58.32 26.82 -37.71
CA TRP A 17 57.42 26.59 -38.85
C TRP A 17 57.82 25.33 -39.62
N ALA A 18 56.90 24.41 -39.91
CA ALA A 18 56.94 23.58 -41.14
C ALA A 18 55.65 22.77 -41.37
N GLN A 19 55.29 22.68 -42.65
CA GLN A 19 54.13 22.00 -43.23
C GLN A 19 54.12 20.48 -43.01
N GLY A 20 52.92 19.90 -42.93
CA GLY A 20 52.71 18.45 -43.04
C GLY A 20 51.24 18.04 -42.86
N HIS A 21 50.49 17.96 -43.96
CA HIS A 21 49.19 17.30 -44.00
C HIS A 21 49.33 15.81 -43.61
N HIS A 22 48.59 15.31 -42.59
CA HIS A 22 47.80 14.05 -42.62
C HIS A 22 47.13 13.65 -41.28
N GLN A 23 45.85 13.26 -41.40
CA GLN A 23 45.01 12.33 -40.58
C GLN A 23 44.61 12.63 -39.12
N HIS A 24 43.29 12.74 -38.86
CA HIS A 24 42.49 11.82 -38.02
C HIS A 24 41.04 12.35 -37.82
N PRO A 25 39.98 11.65 -38.31
CA PRO A 25 38.59 11.98 -37.97
C PRO A 25 38.03 10.91 -37.03
N ASN A 26 38.27 11.00 -35.70
CA ASN A 26 37.57 10.07 -34.78
C ASN A 26 37.33 10.54 -33.33
N GLN A 27 37.56 11.80 -32.98
CA GLN A 27 37.29 12.30 -31.61
C GLN A 27 35.90 12.89 -31.39
N HIS A 28 35.16 13.27 -32.43
CA HIS A 28 33.83 13.88 -32.27
C HIS A 28 32.67 12.89 -32.09
N VAL A 29 32.84 11.62 -32.48
CA VAL A 29 31.73 10.63 -32.42
C VAL A 29 31.57 10.04 -31.01
N ALA A 30 32.66 9.90 -30.24
CA ALA A 30 32.61 9.33 -28.89
C ALA A 30 31.93 10.25 -27.87
N GLN A 31 32.12 11.57 -27.99
CA GLN A 31 31.54 12.55 -27.05
C GLN A 31 30.04 12.75 -27.28
N HIS A 32 29.58 12.61 -28.52
CA HIS A 32 28.16 12.71 -28.85
C HIS A 32 27.36 11.48 -28.40
N ASN A 33 27.99 10.29 -28.41
CA ASN A 33 27.34 9.03 -28.04
C ASN A 33 27.12 8.92 -26.51
N ILE A 34 28.05 9.45 -25.70
CA ILE A 34 27.91 9.48 -24.23
C ILE A 34 26.76 10.43 -23.81
N GLN A 35 26.64 11.57 -24.49
CA GLN A 35 25.58 12.54 -24.18
C GLN A 35 24.19 12.06 -24.63
N ALA A 36 24.10 11.36 -25.77
CA ALA A 36 22.87 10.71 -26.19
C ALA A 36 22.42 9.61 -25.21
N GLN A 37 23.36 8.79 -24.72
CA GLN A 37 23.06 7.70 -23.78
C GLN A 37 22.66 8.21 -22.38
N GLN A 38 23.23 9.33 -21.93
CA GLN A 38 22.79 9.99 -20.69
C GLN A 38 21.38 10.61 -20.80
N VAL A 39 21.04 11.21 -21.95
CA VAL A 39 19.70 11.78 -22.18
C VAL A 39 18.64 10.68 -22.28
N GLN A 40 18.94 9.56 -22.92
CA GLN A 40 18.04 8.40 -22.98
C GLN A 40 17.84 7.73 -21.61
N ALA A 41 18.91 7.61 -20.79
CA ALA A 41 18.79 7.10 -19.43
C ALA A 41 17.96 8.05 -18.53
N ALA A 42 18.11 9.37 -18.69
CA ALA A 42 17.32 10.36 -17.95
C ALA A 42 15.84 10.35 -18.36
N GLN A 43 15.54 10.22 -19.66
CA GLN A 43 14.17 10.11 -20.16
C GLN A 43 13.50 8.79 -19.74
N ALA A 44 14.23 7.67 -19.75
CA ALA A 44 13.71 6.39 -19.24
C ALA A 44 13.42 6.44 -17.73
N ALA A 45 14.27 7.10 -16.95
CA ALA A 45 14.04 7.31 -15.52
C ALA A 45 12.82 8.22 -15.25
N GLN A 46 12.61 9.26 -16.06
CA GLN A 46 11.42 10.11 -15.97
C GLN A 46 10.13 9.38 -16.38
N ALA A 47 10.16 8.56 -17.44
CA ALA A 47 9.02 7.74 -17.85
C ALA A 47 8.66 6.69 -16.78
N ALA A 48 9.66 6.05 -16.17
CA ALA A 48 9.45 5.14 -15.04
C ALA A 48 8.86 5.88 -13.81
N ALA A 49 9.30 7.11 -13.55
CA ALA A 49 8.75 7.93 -12.47
C ALA A 49 7.29 8.36 -12.72
N GLN A 50 6.89 8.59 -13.98
CA GLN A 50 5.50 8.89 -14.35
C GLN A 50 4.60 7.65 -14.27
N ALA A 51 5.06 6.49 -14.74
CA ALA A 51 4.35 5.22 -14.58
C ALA A 51 4.15 4.87 -13.11
N GLN A 52 5.14 5.16 -12.26
CA GLN A 52 5.06 4.99 -10.81
C GLN A 52 3.98 5.90 -10.21
N GLN A 53 3.84 7.16 -10.64
CA GLN A 53 2.77 8.06 -10.16
C GLN A 53 1.37 7.57 -10.57
N GLN A 54 1.22 7.03 -11.77
CA GLN A 54 -0.07 6.46 -12.20
C GLN A 54 -0.44 5.20 -11.40
N HIS A 55 0.51 4.32 -11.10
CA HIS A 55 0.25 3.16 -10.24
C HIS A 55 -0.03 3.57 -8.79
N TYR A 56 0.73 4.56 -8.28
CA TYR A 56 0.55 5.17 -6.96
C TYR A 56 -0.88 5.73 -6.78
N ASN A 57 -1.42 6.41 -7.80
CA ASN A 57 -2.80 6.93 -7.77
C ASN A 57 -3.87 5.84 -7.96
N ARG A 58 -3.62 4.78 -8.74
CA ARG A 58 -4.58 3.68 -8.93
C ARG A 58 -4.80 2.85 -7.66
N LEU A 59 -3.73 2.56 -6.91
CA LEU A 59 -3.83 1.89 -5.61
C LEU A 59 -4.71 2.67 -4.62
N ALA A 60 -4.71 4.00 -4.69
CA ALA A 60 -5.54 4.85 -3.84
C ALA A 60 -7.04 4.80 -4.22
N SER A 61 -7.38 4.79 -5.51
CA SER A 61 -8.78 4.96 -5.96
C SER A 61 -9.72 3.79 -5.58
N GLN A 62 -9.19 2.56 -5.51
CA GLN A 62 -10.02 1.35 -5.39
C GLN A 62 -10.43 0.96 -3.95
N ASN A 63 -9.86 1.62 -2.93
CA ASN A 63 -10.18 1.39 -1.51
C ASN A 63 -11.31 2.30 -0.98
N GLY A 64 -12.06 2.98 -1.85
CA GLY A 64 -13.04 4.02 -1.48
C GLY A 64 -14.52 3.71 -1.72
N THR A 65 -14.90 2.61 -2.38
CA THR A 65 -16.27 2.41 -2.87
C THR A 65 -16.88 1.07 -2.46
N SER A 66 -17.96 1.14 -1.69
CA SER A 66 -18.90 0.05 -1.38
C SER A 66 -19.98 -0.02 -2.46
N MET A 67 -20.30 -1.21 -2.97
CA MET A 67 -21.49 -1.44 -3.81
C MET A 67 -22.28 -2.65 -3.30
N SER A 68 -23.56 -2.41 -3.03
CA SER A 68 -24.59 -3.36 -2.63
C SER A 68 -24.97 -4.30 -3.76
N GLY A 69 -25.26 -5.55 -3.40
CA GLY A 69 -25.85 -6.53 -4.30
C GLY A 69 -27.36 -6.36 -4.48
N ASN A 70 -27.85 -6.85 -5.62
CA ASN A 70 -29.05 -7.68 -5.65
C ASN A 70 -29.14 -8.40 -7.02
N GLY A 71 -29.36 -9.71 -6.98
CA GLY A 71 -29.52 -10.55 -8.16
C GLY A 71 -30.98 -10.80 -8.51
N VAL A 72 -31.25 -11.06 -9.79
CA VAL A 72 -32.38 -11.86 -10.29
C VAL A 72 -31.95 -12.50 -11.62
N ILE A 73 -32.11 -13.82 -11.74
CA ILE A 73 -31.91 -14.61 -12.97
C ILE A 73 -33.29 -15.13 -13.41
N PRO A 74 -33.66 -15.06 -14.70
CA PRO A 74 -34.64 -15.98 -15.25
C PRO A 74 -34.02 -16.96 -16.25
N ARG A 75 -34.33 -18.25 -16.02
CA ARG A 75 -34.06 -19.41 -16.89
C ARG A 75 -34.86 -19.33 -18.21
N GLY A 76 -34.24 -19.79 -19.30
CA GLY A 76 -34.88 -20.19 -20.56
C GLY A 76 -34.23 -21.47 -21.12
N PRO A 77 -34.93 -22.27 -21.95
CA PRO A 77 -34.68 -23.72 -22.08
C PRO A 77 -33.63 -24.09 -23.14
N ALA A 78 -33.18 -25.34 -23.00
CA ALA A 78 -32.14 -26.02 -23.76
C ALA A 78 -32.40 -26.13 -25.27
N ASN A 79 -31.31 -26.10 -26.04
CA ASN A 79 -31.22 -26.80 -27.31
C ASN A 79 -29.80 -27.36 -27.48
N ASP A 80 -29.74 -28.68 -27.63
CA ASP A 80 -28.56 -29.44 -27.99
C ASP A 80 -28.05 -29.02 -29.37
N VAL A 81 -26.82 -28.51 -29.42
CA VAL A 81 -25.99 -28.55 -30.63
C VAL A 81 -24.60 -29.01 -30.23
N GLN A 82 -24.35 -30.26 -30.56
CA GLN A 82 -23.05 -30.91 -30.64
C GLN A 82 -22.09 -30.00 -31.42
N SER A 83 -21.20 -29.31 -30.71
CA SER A 83 -20.10 -28.56 -31.28
C SER A 83 -18.82 -28.93 -30.55
N ASN A 84 -17.92 -29.52 -31.33
CA ASN A 84 -16.55 -29.84 -31.00
C ASN A 84 -15.86 -28.57 -30.46
N SER A 85 -15.80 -28.41 -29.14
CA SER A 85 -15.16 -27.29 -28.48
C SER A 85 -13.68 -27.62 -28.30
N GLU A 86 -12.93 -27.54 -29.40
CA GLU A 86 -11.58 -26.99 -29.27
C GLU A 86 -11.77 -25.59 -28.68
N VAL A 87 -11.60 -25.48 -27.37
CA VAL A 87 -11.58 -24.19 -26.67
C VAL A 87 -10.36 -23.47 -27.21
N GLY A 88 -10.55 -22.71 -28.29
CA GLY A 88 -9.52 -21.85 -28.87
C GLY A 88 -9.05 -20.90 -27.79
N MET A 89 -7.92 -21.23 -27.16
CA MET A 89 -7.29 -20.38 -26.18
C MET A 89 -6.95 -19.06 -26.87
N THR A 90 -7.57 -17.97 -26.40
CA THR A 90 -7.31 -16.65 -26.97
C THR A 90 -5.81 -16.36 -26.94
N ASP A 91 -5.31 -15.63 -27.94
CA ASP A 91 -3.91 -15.25 -28.03
C ASP A 91 -3.41 -14.53 -26.76
N GLU A 92 -4.32 -13.82 -26.10
CA GLU A 92 -4.09 -13.15 -24.83
C GLU A 92 -3.89 -14.14 -23.67
N ASN A 93 -4.74 -15.15 -23.53
CA ASN A 93 -4.59 -16.19 -22.51
C ASN A 93 -3.28 -16.97 -22.69
N ARG A 94 -2.90 -17.24 -23.95
CA ARG A 94 -1.63 -17.88 -24.29
C ARG A 94 -0.42 -17.05 -23.86
N ARG A 95 -0.44 -15.73 -24.08
CA ARG A 95 0.62 -14.83 -23.62
C ARG A 95 0.70 -14.76 -22.09
N VAL A 96 -0.43 -14.76 -21.40
CA VAL A 96 -0.46 -14.79 -19.93
C VAL A 96 0.24 -16.05 -19.41
N LEU A 97 -0.11 -17.23 -19.94
CA LEU A 97 0.54 -18.48 -19.55
C LEU A 97 2.05 -18.49 -19.88
N GLU A 98 2.45 -17.86 -20.97
CA GLU A 98 3.86 -17.71 -21.32
C GLU A 98 4.61 -16.83 -20.30
N TRP A 99 4.05 -15.69 -19.90
CA TRP A 99 4.63 -14.85 -18.85
C TRP A 99 4.68 -15.58 -17.49
N ILE A 100 3.66 -16.37 -17.16
CA ILE A 100 3.65 -17.21 -15.95
C ILE A 100 4.84 -18.18 -15.97
N ALA A 101 5.09 -18.86 -17.10
CA ALA A 101 6.25 -19.73 -17.24
C ALA A 101 7.58 -18.94 -17.16
N GLN A 102 7.61 -17.72 -17.68
CA GLN A 102 8.79 -16.84 -17.63
C GLN A 102 9.11 -16.33 -16.22
N LEU A 103 8.17 -16.34 -15.26
CA LEU A 103 8.44 -15.99 -13.86
C LEU A 103 9.45 -16.93 -13.21
N MET A 104 9.50 -18.19 -13.64
CA MET A 104 10.42 -19.19 -13.10
C MET A 104 11.88 -18.95 -13.52
N LYS A 105 12.12 -18.20 -14.60
CA LYS A 105 13.46 -17.97 -15.15
C LYS A 105 13.97 -16.59 -14.72
N THR A 106 15.09 -16.55 -13.99
CA THR A 106 15.67 -15.31 -13.44
C THR A 106 15.89 -14.22 -14.51
N GLY A 107 16.28 -14.60 -15.73
CA GLY A 107 16.56 -13.65 -16.82
C GLY A 107 15.32 -12.99 -17.45
N THR A 108 14.14 -13.64 -17.38
CA THR A 108 12.89 -13.11 -17.97
C THR A 108 11.89 -12.63 -16.93
N ARG A 109 12.13 -12.96 -15.65
CA ARG A 109 11.20 -12.71 -14.55
C ARG A 109 10.81 -11.24 -14.40
N GLU A 110 11.76 -10.31 -14.54
CA GLU A 110 11.48 -8.88 -14.38
C GLU A 110 10.46 -8.36 -15.39
N THR A 111 10.62 -8.73 -16.67
CA THR A 111 9.68 -8.38 -17.73
C THR A 111 8.33 -9.06 -17.50
N ALA A 112 8.31 -10.34 -17.13
CA ALA A 112 7.08 -11.07 -16.85
C ALA A 112 6.29 -10.46 -15.68
N LEU A 113 6.97 -10.05 -14.60
CA LEU A 113 6.35 -9.36 -13.46
C LEU A 113 5.66 -8.07 -13.90
N LEU A 114 6.33 -7.27 -14.74
CA LEU A 114 5.78 -6.01 -15.24
C LEU A 114 4.54 -6.21 -16.11
N GLU A 115 4.56 -7.17 -17.03
CA GLU A 115 3.42 -7.41 -17.93
C GLU A 115 2.24 -8.04 -17.20
N LEU A 116 2.50 -9.01 -16.31
CA LEU A 116 1.44 -9.61 -15.49
C LEU A 116 0.81 -8.60 -14.52
N SER A 117 1.61 -7.70 -13.91
CA SER A 117 1.07 -6.70 -12.98
C SER A 117 0.10 -5.72 -13.66
N LYS A 118 0.32 -5.42 -14.95
CA LYS A 118 -0.60 -4.61 -15.78
C LYS A 118 -1.89 -5.36 -16.12
N LYS A 119 -1.81 -6.69 -16.26
CA LYS A 119 -2.94 -7.55 -16.67
C LYS A 119 -3.82 -8.04 -15.51
N ARG A 120 -3.45 -7.75 -14.26
CA ARG A 120 -4.16 -8.22 -13.06
C ARG A 120 -5.65 -7.89 -12.98
N GLU A 121 -6.11 -6.82 -13.65
CA GLU A 121 -7.53 -6.42 -13.68
C GLU A 121 -8.28 -7.00 -14.89
N GLN A 122 -7.56 -7.43 -15.92
CA GLN A 122 -8.11 -7.90 -17.20
C GLN A 122 -8.31 -9.41 -17.22
N VAL A 123 -7.64 -10.13 -16.33
CA VAL A 123 -7.65 -11.60 -16.26
C VAL A 123 -8.20 -12.01 -14.90
N PRO A 124 -9.52 -12.27 -14.77
CA PRO A 124 -10.14 -12.64 -13.49
C PRO A 124 -9.50 -13.87 -12.84
N GLU A 125 -9.15 -14.87 -13.65
CA GLU A 125 -8.57 -16.15 -13.24
C GLU A 125 -7.08 -16.06 -12.87
N LEU A 126 -6.45 -14.88 -12.98
CA LEU A 126 -5.00 -14.74 -12.79
C LEU A 126 -4.57 -15.18 -11.39
N ALA A 127 -5.36 -14.91 -10.36
CA ALA A 127 -5.07 -15.31 -9.00
C ALA A 127 -4.97 -16.84 -8.85
N LEU A 128 -5.89 -17.58 -9.48
CA LEU A 128 -5.88 -19.04 -9.48
C LEU A 128 -4.68 -19.58 -10.26
N ILE A 129 -4.41 -19.01 -11.44
CA ILE A 129 -3.26 -19.39 -12.27
C ILE A 129 -1.95 -19.17 -11.51
N LEU A 130 -1.77 -18.01 -10.88
CA LEU A 130 -0.57 -17.70 -10.09
C LEU A 130 -0.36 -18.68 -8.93
N TRP A 131 -1.44 -19.05 -8.24
CA TRP A 131 -1.37 -19.92 -7.08
C TRP A 131 -1.09 -21.38 -7.46
N HIS A 132 -1.81 -21.91 -8.45
CA HIS A 132 -1.74 -23.32 -8.83
C HIS A 132 -0.62 -23.65 -9.82
N SER A 133 -0.02 -22.65 -10.46
CA SER A 133 1.16 -22.86 -11.31
C SER A 133 2.39 -23.20 -10.48
N TYR A 134 3.06 -24.29 -10.85
CA TYR A 134 4.22 -24.80 -10.13
C TYR A 134 5.32 -23.75 -9.99
N GLY A 135 5.78 -23.53 -8.75
CA GLY A 135 6.93 -22.67 -8.42
C GLY A 135 6.71 -21.16 -8.52
N VAL A 136 5.54 -20.70 -8.98
CA VAL A 136 5.25 -19.27 -9.17
C VAL A 136 5.23 -18.53 -7.85
N MET A 137 4.49 -19.03 -6.85
CA MET A 137 4.45 -18.41 -5.52
C MET A 137 5.84 -18.36 -4.86
N ALA A 138 6.67 -19.40 -5.03
CA ALA A 138 8.05 -19.41 -4.56
C ALA A 138 8.91 -18.34 -5.27
N SER A 139 8.71 -18.15 -6.57
CA SER A 139 9.40 -17.10 -7.35
C SER A 139 8.99 -15.70 -6.89
N LEU A 140 7.71 -15.47 -6.60
CA LEU A 140 7.24 -14.18 -6.06
C LEU A 140 7.81 -13.89 -4.66
N LEU A 141 7.86 -14.91 -3.78
CA LEU A 141 8.52 -14.80 -2.48
C LEU A 141 10.02 -14.54 -2.63
N GLN A 142 10.67 -15.13 -3.63
CA GLN A 142 12.08 -14.89 -3.89
C GLN A 142 12.38 -13.43 -4.24
N GLU A 143 11.47 -12.77 -4.97
CA GLU A 143 11.58 -11.33 -5.25
C GLU A 143 11.47 -10.49 -3.97
N ILE A 144 10.60 -10.86 -3.03
CA ILE A 144 10.51 -10.20 -1.72
C ILE A 144 11.81 -10.35 -0.91
N ILE A 145 12.28 -11.59 -0.70
CA ILE A 145 13.45 -11.84 0.16
C ILE A 145 14.73 -11.25 -0.42
N SER A 146 14.84 -11.14 -1.75
CA SER A 146 16.00 -10.52 -2.41
C SER A 146 16.17 -9.04 -2.06
N VAL A 147 15.10 -8.38 -1.60
CA VAL A 147 15.12 -6.97 -1.21
C VAL A 147 15.52 -6.78 0.25
N TYR A 148 15.43 -7.81 1.10
CA TYR A 148 15.73 -7.68 2.54
C TYR A 148 17.12 -7.09 2.85
N PRO A 149 18.21 -7.49 2.16
CA PRO A 149 19.52 -6.90 2.41
C PRO A 149 19.59 -5.39 2.10
N LEU A 150 18.68 -4.88 1.27
CA LEU A 150 18.63 -3.48 0.85
C LEU A 150 17.80 -2.60 1.79
N LEU A 151 17.13 -3.18 2.79
CA LEU A 151 16.31 -2.45 3.76
C LEU A 151 17.17 -1.79 4.83
N ASN A 152 18.21 -2.50 5.28
CA ASN A 152 19.12 -2.04 6.33
C ASN A 152 20.59 -2.44 6.00
N PRO A 153 21.47 -1.48 5.64
CA PRO A 153 21.20 -0.04 5.50
C PRO A 153 20.25 0.26 4.33
N SER A 154 19.59 1.42 4.35
CA SER A 154 18.53 1.78 3.39
C SER A 154 19.04 2.07 1.96
N GLN A 155 19.43 1.02 1.25
CA GLN A 155 20.07 1.04 -0.08
C GLN A 155 19.11 0.73 -1.24
N LEU A 156 17.80 0.66 -0.97
CA LEU A 156 16.79 0.35 -2.00
C LEU A 156 16.76 1.39 -3.12
N THR A 157 17.03 0.95 -4.35
CA THR A 157 16.94 1.78 -5.55
C THR A 157 15.52 1.85 -6.11
N ALA A 158 15.24 2.83 -6.96
CA ALA A 158 13.94 2.96 -7.62
C ALA A 158 13.61 1.74 -8.51
N ALA A 159 14.60 1.21 -9.24
CA ALA A 159 14.42 0.04 -10.09
C ALA A 159 14.09 -1.22 -9.26
N ALA A 160 14.84 -1.47 -8.19
CA ALA A 160 14.59 -2.61 -7.30
C ALA A 160 13.22 -2.50 -6.61
N SER A 161 12.84 -1.31 -6.13
CA SER A 161 11.51 -1.04 -5.57
C SER A 161 10.39 -1.30 -6.59
N ASN A 162 10.53 -0.81 -7.83
CA ASN A 162 9.53 -1.05 -8.88
C ASN A 162 9.36 -2.53 -9.19
N ARG A 163 10.47 -3.26 -9.28
CA ARG A 163 10.46 -4.70 -9.57
C ARG A 163 9.74 -5.50 -8.48
N VAL A 164 10.09 -5.31 -7.21
CA VAL A 164 9.40 -6.01 -6.11
C VAL A 164 7.95 -5.58 -5.98
N CYS A 165 7.62 -4.30 -6.23
CA CYS A 165 6.23 -3.84 -6.21
C CYS A 165 5.36 -4.48 -7.29
N ASN A 166 5.92 -4.84 -8.46
CA ASN A 166 5.20 -5.65 -9.44
C ASN A 166 4.87 -7.05 -8.89
N ALA A 167 5.79 -7.68 -8.16
CA ALA A 167 5.51 -8.95 -7.48
C ALA A 167 4.45 -8.78 -6.37
N LEU A 168 4.54 -7.72 -5.57
CA LEU A 168 3.53 -7.39 -4.55
C LEU A 168 2.15 -7.15 -5.17
N ALA A 169 2.07 -6.52 -6.35
CA ALA A 169 0.81 -6.32 -7.06
C ALA A 169 0.15 -7.64 -7.49
N LEU A 170 0.94 -8.66 -7.83
CA LEU A 170 0.45 -10.02 -8.12
C LEU A 170 0.02 -10.73 -6.83
N LEU A 171 0.77 -10.59 -5.73
CA LEU A 171 0.35 -11.12 -4.42
C LEU A 171 -0.94 -10.46 -3.92
N GLN A 172 -1.15 -9.17 -4.21
CA GLN A 172 -2.41 -8.48 -3.94
C GLN A 172 -3.58 -9.11 -4.71
N CYS A 173 -3.36 -9.51 -5.97
CA CYS A 173 -4.36 -10.22 -6.77
C CYS A 173 -4.74 -11.56 -6.11
N VAL A 174 -3.74 -12.35 -5.71
CA VAL A 174 -3.96 -13.62 -4.98
C VAL A 174 -4.70 -13.39 -3.65
N ALA A 175 -4.29 -12.41 -2.85
CA ALA A 175 -4.94 -12.07 -1.57
C ALA A 175 -6.41 -11.61 -1.75
N SER A 176 -6.73 -11.00 -2.89
CA SER A 176 -8.07 -10.49 -3.17
C SER A 176 -9.06 -11.56 -3.64
N HIS A 177 -8.59 -12.66 -4.21
CA HIS A 177 -9.46 -13.71 -4.77
C HIS A 177 -10.02 -14.63 -3.70
N THR A 178 -11.30 -14.99 -3.80
CA THR A 178 -12.04 -15.74 -2.77
C THR A 178 -11.44 -17.12 -2.49
N GLU A 179 -11.01 -17.82 -3.53
CA GLU A 179 -10.50 -19.20 -3.41
C GLU A 179 -9.05 -19.28 -2.92
N THR A 180 -8.21 -18.31 -3.26
CA THR A 180 -6.77 -18.35 -2.90
C THR A 180 -6.46 -17.56 -1.66
N ARG A 181 -7.34 -16.66 -1.20
CA ARG A 181 -7.13 -15.88 0.04
C ARG A 181 -6.88 -16.74 1.27
N GLY A 182 -7.70 -17.77 1.49
CA GLY A 182 -7.53 -18.67 2.64
C GLY A 182 -6.18 -19.41 2.58
N LEU A 183 -5.79 -19.84 1.37
CA LEU A 183 -4.51 -20.50 1.14
C LEU A 183 -3.33 -19.54 1.34
N PHE A 184 -3.45 -18.30 0.87
CA PHE A 184 -2.47 -17.23 1.05
C PHE A 184 -2.25 -16.90 2.54
N LEU A 185 -3.33 -16.86 3.31
CA LEU A 185 -3.29 -16.65 4.76
C LEU A 185 -2.65 -17.85 5.47
N SER A 186 -3.08 -19.07 5.15
CA SER A 186 -2.56 -20.33 5.71
C SER A 186 -1.06 -20.52 5.45
N ALA A 187 -0.58 -20.04 4.29
CA ALA A 187 0.84 -20.05 3.95
C ALA A 187 1.67 -18.97 4.67
N HIS A 188 1.05 -18.14 5.53
CA HIS A 188 1.70 -17.08 6.29
C HIS A 188 2.48 -16.06 5.43
N ILE A 189 2.11 -15.93 4.14
CA ILE A 189 2.74 -15.01 3.19
C ILE A 189 2.73 -13.54 3.68
N PRO A 190 1.67 -13.02 4.34
CA PRO A 190 1.67 -11.64 4.86
C PRO A 190 2.88 -11.30 5.73
N LEU A 191 3.44 -12.27 6.46
CA LEU A 191 4.59 -12.04 7.36
C LEU A 191 5.86 -11.61 6.62
N PHE A 192 6.01 -12.03 5.36
CA PHE A 192 7.12 -11.60 4.51
C PHE A 192 7.05 -10.11 4.16
N LEU A 193 5.90 -9.45 4.36
CA LEU A 193 5.73 -8.03 4.06
C LEU A 193 6.06 -7.13 5.25
N TYR A 194 6.15 -7.67 6.46
CA TYR A 194 6.34 -6.87 7.67
C TYR A 194 7.71 -6.18 7.74
N PRO A 195 8.81 -6.79 7.27
CA PRO A 195 10.08 -6.07 7.14
C PRO A 195 9.96 -4.80 6.28
N PHE A 196 9.14 -4.81 5.22
CA PHE A 196 8.90 -3.64 4.38
C PHE A 196 8.12 -2.57 5.12
N LEU A 197 7.05 -2.95 5.82
CA LEU A 197 6.24 -2.06 6.66
C LEU A 197 7.04 -1.48 7.85
N ASN A 198 8.11 -2.17 8.28
CA ASN A 198 8.95 -1.74 9.39
C ASN A 198 9.99 -0.67 9.01
N THR A 199 10.20 -0.41 7.73
CA THR A 199 11.15 0.59 7.26
C THR A 199 10.73 2.01 7.62
N THR A 200 11.69 2.89 7.92
CA THR A 200 11.44 4.28 8.32
C THR A 200 11.97 5.32 7.32
N SER A 201 12.77 4.90 6.34
CA SER A 201 13.29 5.80 5.30
C SER A 201 12.15 6.48 4.54
N LYS A 202 12.25 7.80 4.36
CA LYS A 202 11.26 8.63 3.63
C LYS A 202 11.56 8.76 2.15
N SER A 203 12.55 8.05 1.62
CA SER A 203 12.84 8.12 0.19
C SER A 203 11.70 7.48 -0.62
N ARG A 204 11.48 8.00 -1.83
CA ARG A 204 10.41 7.56 -2.73
C ARG A 204 10.36 6.04 -2.96
N PRO A 205 11.48 5.31 -3.15
CA PRO A 205 11.47 3.85 -3.26
C PRO A 205 10.89 3.13 -2.02
N PHE A 206 11.14 3.64 -0.81
CA PHE A 206 10.64 3.04 0.43
C PHE A 206 9.16 3.40 0.69
N GLU A 207 8.74 4.63 0.40
CA GLU A 207 7.32 5.01 0.46
C GLU A 207 6.47 4.15 -0.48
N TYR A 208 6.93 3.95 -1.71
CA TYR A 208 6.23 3.11 -2.68
C TYR A 208 6.17 1.64 -2.25
N LEU A 209 7.27 1.12 -1.70
CA LEU A 209 7.34 -0.23 -1.16
C LEU A 209 6.33 -0.43 -0.01
N ARG A 210 6.28 0.50 0.95
CA ARG A 210 5.32 0.46 2.07
C ARG A 210 3.88 0.53 1.59
N LEU A 211 3.55 1.46 0.69
CA LEU A 211 2.20 1.61 0.16
C LEU A 211 1.73 0.34 -0.55
N THR A 212 2.58 -0.25 -1.39
CA THR A 212 2.23 -1.47 -2.14
C THR A 212 2.06 -2.66 -1.20
N SER A 213 2.91 -2.77 -0.18
CA SER A 213 2.81 -3.81 0.87
C SER A 213 1.51 -3.67 1.68
N LEU A 214 1.15 -2.44 2.08
CA LEU A 214 -0.14 -2.14 2.72
C LEU A 214 -1.31 -2.48 1.80
N GLY A 215 -1.16 -2.32 0.48
CA GLY A 215 -2.18 -2.71 -0.50
C GLY A 215 -2.52 -4.20 -0.46
N VAL A 216 -1.53 -5.07 -0.24
CA VAL A 216 -1.74 -6.52 -0.07
C VAL A 216 -2.52 -6.81 1.22
N ILE A 217 -2.12 -6.22 2.34
CA ILE A 217 -2.83 -6.38 3.62
C ILE A 217 -4.26 -5.80 3.55
N GLY A 218 -4.41 -4.65 2.91
CA GLY A 218 -5.69 -4.01 2.65
C GLY A 218 -6.64 -4.88 1.83
N ALA A 219 -6.13 -5.63 0.86
CA ALA A 219 -6.94 -6.58 0.08
C ALA A 219 -7.45 -7.76 0.93
N LEU A 220 -6.65 -8.26 1.88
CA LEU A 220 -7.05 -9.33 2.78
C LEU A 220 -8.22 -8.91 3.67
N VAL A 221 -8.12 -7.74 4.30
CA VAL A 221 -9.15 -7.25 5.25
C VAL A 221 -10.41 -6.70 4.56
N LYS A 222 -10.41 -6.56 3.23
CA LYS A 222 -11.55 -5.98 2.49
C LYS A 222 -12.82 -6.84 2.56
N ASN A 223 -12.69 -8.14 2.79
CA ASN A 223 -13.79 -9.11 2.76
C ASN A 223 -14.38 -9.40 4.14
N ASP A 224 -14.01 -8.64 5.17
CA ASP A 224 -14.61 -8.74 6.51
C ASP A 224 -14.54 -10.15 7.12
N SER A 225 -13.48 -10.90 6.81
CA SER A 225 -13.25 -12.24 7.39
C SER A 225 -12.59 -12.13 8.76
N SER A 226 -13.28 -12.61 9.80
CA SER A 226 -12.75 -12.65 11.17
C SER A 226 -11.51 -13.56 11.29
N GLU A 227 -11.33 -14.56 10.43
CA GLU A 227 -10.12 -15.38 10.39
C GLU A 227 -8.89 -14.54 10.01
N VAL A 228 -9.04 -13.67 9.01
CA VAL A 228 -8.00 -12.71 8.60
C VAL A 228 -7.69 -11.75 9.74
N ILE A 229 -8.73 -11.23 10.42
CA ILE A 229 -8.53 -10.32 11.55
C ILE A 229 -7.77 -11.04 12.68
N ASN A 230 -8.18 -12.24 13.06
CA ASN A 230 -7.53 -13.02 14.11
C ASN A 230 -6.05 -13.28 13.79
N PHE A 231 -5.73 -13.70 12.56
CA PHE A 231 -4.34 -13.84 12.10
C PHE A 231 -3.54 -12.54 12.28
N LEU A 232 -4.09 -11.42 11.82
CA LEU A 232 -3.43 -10.12 11.88
C LEU A 232 -3.19 -9.62 13.32
N LEU A 233 -4.11 -9.92 14.25
CA LEU A 233 -3.96 -9.59 15.66
C LEU A 233 -2.81 -10.37 16.32
N THR A 234 -2.63 -11.64 15.96
CA THR A 234 -1.55 -12.49 16.50
C THR A 234 -0.16 -12.14 15.98
N THR A 235 -0.06 -11.25 14.99
CA THR A 235 1.16 -11.00 14.23
C THR A 235 1.61 -9.52 14.29
N GLU A 236 1.06 -8.72 15.21
CA GLU A 236 1.49 -7.33 15.46
C GLU A 236 1.30 -6.35 14.27
N ILE A 237 0.27 -6.53 13.45
CA ILE A 237 -0.01 -5.57 12.36
C ILE A 237 -0.37 -4.16 12.88
N ILE A 238 -0.99 -4.08 14.07
CA ILE A 238 -1.50 -2.82 14.63
C ILE A 238 -0.35 -1.83 14.89
N PRO A 239 0.71 -2.17 15.65
CA PRO A 239 1.88 -1.30 15.81
C PRO A 239 2.46 -0.80 14.48
N LEU A 240 2.56 -1.67 13.46
CA LEU A 240 3.07 -1.30 12.14
C LEU A 240 2.17 -0.25 11.48
N CYS A 241 0.84 -0.45 11.50
CA CYS A 241 -0.12 0.49 10.93
C CYS A 241 -0.13 1.83 11.68
N LEU A 242 -0.10 1.82 13.02
CA LEU A 242 -0.10 3.03 13.84
C LEU A 242 1.10 3.93 13.54
N ARG A 243 2.31 3.37 13.41
CA ARG A 243 3.51 4.14 13.03
C ARG A 243 3.39 4.75 11.63
N ILE A 244 2.82 4.01 10.67
CA ILE A 244 2.61 4.53 9.31
C ILE A 244 1.53 5.61 9.31
N MET A 245 0.46 5.45 10.09
CA MET A 245 -0.58 6.48 10.30
C MET A 245 0.00 7.77 10.87
N GLU A 246 1.01 7.69 11.72
CA GLU A 246 1.65 8.87 12.32
C GLU A 246 2.59 9.58 11.34
N THR A 247 3.51 8.85 10.70
CA THR A 247 4.66 9.44 9.98
C THR A 247 4.71 9.21 8.46
N GLY A 248 3.84 8.35 7.92
CA GLY A 248 3.85 7.99 6.49
C GLY A 248 3.33 9.07 5.56
N SER A 249 3.44 8.83 4.25
CA SER A 249 2.76 9.66 3.24
C SER A 249 1.23 9.59 3.38
N GLU A 250 0.52 10.60 2.88
CA GLU A 250 -0.95 10.68 2.95
C GLU A 250 -1.67 9.42 2.42
N LEU A 251 -1.18 8.85 1.32
CA LEU A 251 -1.72 7.60 0.78
C LEU A 251 -1.46 6.42 1.70
N SER A 252 -0.23 6.28 2.22
CA SER A 252 0.11 5.22 3.17
C SER A 252 -0.72 5.35 4.45
N LYS A 253 -0.92 6.57 4.98
CA LYS A 253 -1.81 6.84 6.11
C LYS A 253 -3.23 6.38 5.82
N THR A 254 -3.74 6.67 4.63
CA THR A 254 -5.10 6.30 4.19
C THR A 254 -5.30 4.78 4.16
N VAL A 255 -4.34 4.03 3.63
CA VAL A 255 -4.44 2.57 3.60
C VAL A 255 -4.24 1.96 5.00
N ALA A 256 -3.31 2.49 5.79
CA ALA A 256 -3.07 2.01 7.15
C ALA A 256 -4.28 2.23 8.07
N ILE A 257 -4.90 3.41 8.05
CA ILE A 257 -6.12 3.65 8.84
C ILE A 257 -7.30 2.82 8.33
N PHE A 258 -7.39 2.55 7.02
CA PHE A 258 -8.39 1.62 6.48
C PHE A 258 -8.24 0.20 7.06
N ILE A 259 -7.00 -0.30 7.18
CA ILE A 259 -6.72 -1.61 7.81
C ILE A 259 -7.11 -1.59 9.29
N VAL A 260 -6.70 -0.57 10.05
CA VAL A 260 -7.06 -0.42 11.47
C VAL A 260 -8.58 -0.30 11.64
N GLN A 261 -9.26 0.42 10.76
CA GLN A 261 -10.72 0.53 10.78
C GLN A 261 -11.38 -0.84 10.54
N LYS A 262 -10.89 -1.65 9.59
CA LYS A 262 -11.42 -3.00 9.34
C LYS A 262 -11.21 -3.93 10.54
N ILE A 263 -10.07 -3.82 11.22
CA ILE A 263 -9.83 -4.53 12.49
C ILE A 263 -10.82 -4.09 13.56
N LEU A 264 -11.04 -2.78 13.73
CA LEU A 264 -11.99 -2.25 14.73
C LEU A 264 -13.45 -2.66 14.44
N LEU A 265 -13.83 -2.78 13.18
CA LEU A 265 -15.19 -3.18 12.80
C LEU A 265 -15.51 -4.61 13.23
N ASP A 266 -14.53 -5.50 13.26
CA ASP A 266 -14.67 -6.86 13.78
C ASP A 266 -14.71 -6.87 15.31
N ASP A 267 -15.57 -7.69 15.91
CA ASP A 267 -15.75 -7.74 17.37
C ASP A 267 -14.51 -8.25 18.10
N ILE A 268 -13.75 -9.19 17.50
CA ILE A 268 -12.50 -9.70 18.08
C ILE A 268 -11.45 -8.58 18.07
N GLY A 269 -11.36 -7.83 16.97
CA GLY A 269 -10.44 -6.69 16.86
C GLY A 269 -10.77 -5.54 17.81
N LEU A 270 -12.04 -5.18 17.96
CA LEU A 270 -12.47 -4.18 18.94
C LEU A 270 -12.14 -4.64 20.37
N ALA A 271 -12.47 -5.88 20.72
CA ALA A 271 -12.19 -6.43 22.04
C ALA A 271 -10.68 -6.46 22.33
N TYR A 272 -9.85 -6.80 21.34
CA TYR A 272 -8.39 -6.82 21.46
C TYR A 272 -7.80 -5.43 21.75
N ILE A 273 -8.23 -4.40 20.99
CA ILE A 273 -7.74 -3.02 21.14
C ILE A 273 -8.17 -2.46 22.49
N CYS A 274 -9.42 -2.69 22.89
CA CYS A 274 -9.97 -2.21 24.15
C CYS A 274 -9.64 -3.13 25.35
N GLN A 275 -8.84 -4.18 25.17
CA GLN A 275 -8.53 -5.15 26.22
C GLN A 275 -7.74 -4.50 27.36
N THR A 276 -6.68 -3.76 27.01
CA THR A 276 -5.78 -3.08 27.95
C THR A 276 -5.77 -1.59 27.69
N TYR A 277 -5.49 -0.82 28.75
CA TYR A 277 -5.38 0.63 28.64
C TYR A 277 -4.29 1.04 27.64
N GLU A 278 -3.14 0.36 27.65
CA GLU A 278 -2.02 0.65 26.76
C GLU A 278 -2.37 0.53 25.27
N ARG A 279 -3.09 -0.54 24.88
CA ARG A 279 -3.50 -0.75 23.48
C ARG A 279 -4.50 0.31 23.04
N PHE A 280 -5.50 0.59 23.87
CA PHE A 280 -6.47 1.66 23.59
C PHE A 280 -5.77 3.02 23.49
N TYR A 281 -4.88 3.33 24.42
CA TYR A 281 -4.15 4.60 24.46
C TYR A 281 -3.23 4.79 23.26
N ALA A 282 -2.55 3.73 22.80
CA ALA A 282 -1.73 3.77 21.59
C ALA A 282 -2.55 4.13 20.34
N VAL A 283 -3.72 3.50 20.17
CA VAL A 283 -4.63 3.81 19.05
C VAL A 283 -5.23 5.21 19.19
N GLY A 284 -5.73 5.56 20.38
CA GLY A 284 -6.38 6.84 20.66
C GLY A 284 -5.46 8.04 20.46
N THR A 285 -4.20 7.94 20.89
CA THR A 285 -3.19 8.99 20.72
C THR A 285 -2.89 9.24 19.24
N VAL A 286 -2.67 8.18 18.45
CA VAL A 286 -2.39 8.33 17.01
C VAL A 286 -3.60 8.90 16.28
N LEU A 287 -4.82 8.44 16.56
CA LEU A 287 -6.04 9.01 15.97
C LEU A 287 -6.19 10.50 16.33
N SER A 288 -5.89 10.88 17.57
CA SER A 288 -5.95 12.28 18.02
C SER A 288 -4.93 13.16 17.31
N ASN A 289 -3.70 12.67 17.14
CA ASN A 289 -2.66 13.36 16.37
C ASN A 289 -3.08 13.53 14.91
N MET A 290 -3.75 12.55 14.31
CA MET A 290 -4.30 12.66 12.96
C MET A 290 -5.40 13.73 12.88
N VAL A 291 -6.31 13.82 13.85
CA VAL A 291 -7.34 14.89 13.89
C VAL A 291 -6.68 16.26 13.87
N ASN A 292 -5.66 16.48 14.71
CA ASN A 292 -4.97 17.76 14.79
C ASN A 292 -4.31 18.14 13.45
N GLN A 293 -3.70 17.17 12.76
CA GLN A 293 -3.13 17.38 11.42
C GLN A 293 -4.22 17.70 10.36
N LEU A 294 -5.42 17.13 10.51
CA LEU A 294 -6.52 17.31 9.57
C LEU A 294 -7.17 18.69 9.65
N VAL A 295 -6.99 19.44 10.74
CA VAL A 295 -7.46 20.83 10.85
C VAL A 295 -6.83 21.70 9.76
N GLU A 296 -5.53 21.53 9.54
CA GLU A 296 -4.78 22.26 8.52
C GLU A 296 -4.93 21.64 7.11
N GLN A 297 -4.81 20.32 7.01
CA GLN A 297 -4.75 19.63 5.72
C GLN A 297 -6.14 19.43 5.06
N GLN A 298 -7.20 19.37 5.86
CA GLN A 298 -8.59 19.16 5.43
C GLN A 298 -8.80 17.95 4.50
N THR A 299 -7.99 16.89 4.65
CA THR A 299 -8.11 15.65 3.87
C THR A 299 -9.35 14.84 4.27
N VAL A 300 -10.46 15.06 3.55
CA VAL A 300 -11.78 14.45 3.82
C VAL A 300 -11.72 12.92 3.97
N ARG A 301 -10.94 12.25 3.12
CA ARG A 301 -10.86 10.79 3.12
C ARG A 301 -10.28 10.23 4.42
N LEU A 302 -9.22 10.86 4.93
CA LEU A 302 -8.62 10.48 6.21
C LEU A 302 -9.59 10.77 7.36
N LEU A 303 -10.22 11.95 7.36
CA LEU A 303 -11.20 12.34 8.38
C LEU A 303 -12.34 11.32 8.49
N LYS A 304 -12.87 10.85 7.36
CA LYS A 304 -13.90 9.81 7.30
C LYS A 304 -13.49 8.51 8.00
N HIS A 305 -12.25 8.06 7.79
CA HIS A 305 -11.75 6.86 8.47
C HIS A 305 -11.54 7.12 9.97
N VAL A 306 -11.01 8.28 10.35
CA VAL A 306 -10.80 8.66 11.77
C VAL A 306 -12.12 8.70 12.54
N VAL A 307 -13.14 9.37 12.00
CA VAL A 307 -14.48 9.45 12.61
C VAL A 307 -15.07 8.05 12.81
N ARG A 308 -14.94 7.16 11.81
CA ARG A 308 -15.43 5.78 11.92
C ARG A 308 -14.68 4.94 12.95
N CYS A 309 -13.37 5.16 13.10
CA CYS A 309 -12.60 4.49 14.16
C CYS A 309 -13.07 4.93 15.55
N PHE A 310 -13.23 6.24 15.79
CA PHE A 310 -13.74 6.75 17.06
C PHE A 310 -15.18 6.28 17.34
N LEU A 311 -16.06 6.31 16.34
CA LEU A 311 -17.42 5.80 16.46
C LEU A 311 -17.41 4.34 16.90
N ARG A 312 -16.62 3.49 16.24
CA ARG A 312 -16.54 2.07 16.59
C ARG A 312 -15.92 1.83 17.97
N LEU A 313 -14.92 2.61 18.35
CA LEU A 313 -14.36 2.57 19.71
C LEU A 313 -15.42 2.92 20.77
N SER A 314 -16.37 3.82 20.47
CA SER A 314 -17.44 4.21 21.39
C SER A 314 -18.46 3.10 21.69
N ASP A 315 -18.48 2.02 20.90
CA ASP A 315 -19.33 0.85 21.17
C ASP A 315 -18.84 0.09 22.41
N ASN A 316 -17.54 0.12 22.71
CA ASN A 316 -16.98 -0.50 23.92
C ASN A 316 -17.18 0.42 25.15
N ALA A 317 -17.80 -0.07 26.21
CA ALA A 317 -18.11 0.72 27.40
C ALA A 317 -16.88 1.39 28.05
N ARG A 318 -15.76 0.67 28.16
CA ARG A 318 -14.52 1.21 28.77
C ARG A 318 -13.88 2.29 27.89
N ALA A 319 -13.81 2.04 26.58
CA ALA A 319 -13.28 3.02 25.64
C ALA A 319 -14.18 4.26 25.54
N ARG A 320 -15.51 4.07 25.59
CA ARG A 320 -16.50 5.15 25.59
C ARG A 320 -16.28 6.11 26.77
N GLU A 321 -16.08 5.57 27.98
CA GLU A 321 -15.77 6.39 29.16
C GLU A 321 -14.49 7.21 28.97
N ALA A 322 -13.41 6.58 28.50
CA ALA A 322 -12.16 7.28 28.22
C ALA A 322 -12.32 8.37 27.14
N LEU A 323 -13.07 8.09 26.06
CA LEU A 323 -13.33 9.04 24.98
C LEU A 323 -14.12 10.27 25.43
N ARG A 324 -14.96 10.18 26.48
CA ARG A 324 -15.60 11.37 27.06
C ARG A 324 -14.58 12.38 27.59
N GLN A 325 -13.40 11.93 28.00
CA GLN A 325 -12.34 12.77 28.53
C GLN A 325 -11.30 13.15 27.46
N CYS A 326 -11.03 12.27 26.50
CA CYS A 326 -9.90 12.44 25.58
C CYS A 326 -10.26 12.60 24.09
N LEU A 327 -11.54 12.67 23.71
CA LEU A 327 -11.92 12.96 22.31
C LEU A 327 -11.41 14.35 21.89
N PRO A 328 -10.67 14.50 20.78
CA PRO A 328 -10.15 15.78 20.32
C PRO A 328 -11.22 16.86 20.12
N GLU A 329 -10.93 18.08 20.58
CA GLU A 329 -11.83 19.24 20.48
C GLU A 329 -12.31 19.54 19.04
N PRO A 330 -11.48 19.44 17.98
CA PRO A 330 -11.95 19.68 16.61
C PRO A 330 -13.05 18.73 16.12
N LEU A 331 -13.26 17.58 16.78
CA LEU A 331 -14.37 16.68 16.50
C LEU A 331 -15.64 17.00 17.30
N ARG A 332 -15.52 17.81 18.36
CA ARG A 332 -16.65 18.25 19.21
C ARG A 332 -17.22 19.58 18.74
N ASP A 333 -16.39 20.43 18.17
CA ASP A 333 -16.77 21.75 17.71
C ASP A 333 -17.18 21.76 16.22
N ALA A 334 -17.35 22.96 15.66
CA ALA A 334 -17.74 23.16 14.28
C ALA A 334 -16.55 23.14 13.28
N THR A 335 -15.32 22.77 13.69
CA THR A 335 -14.09 22.88 12.88
C THR A 335 -14.22 22.19 11.51
N PHE A 336 -14.76 20.97 11.48
CA PHE A 336 -14.91 20.20 10.24
C PHE A 336 -16.25 20.42 9.51
N SER A 337 -17.09 21.37 9.94
CA SER A 337 -18.43 21.57 9.36
C SER A 337 -18.41 21.91 7.87
N SER A 338 -17.43 22.71 7.44
CA SER A 338 -17.23 23.09 6.03
C SER A 338 -16.75 21.92 5.18
N VAL A 339 -15.75 21.18 5.68
CA VAL A 339 -15.12 20.02 5.05
C VAL A 339 -16.12 18.87 4.87
N LEU A 340 -17.01 18.68 5.84
CA LEU A 340 -18.01 17.63 5.83
C LEU A 340 -19.32 18.04 5.15
N ARG A 341 -19.42 19.24 4.57
CA ARG A 341 -20.68 19.77 4.01
C ARG A 341 -21.41 18.76 3.13
N ASP A 342 -20.66 18.14 2.21
CA ASP A 342 -21.17 17.24 1.18
C ASP A 342 -21.00 15.74 1.53
N ASP A 343 -20.45 15.39 2.70
CA ASP A 343 -20.34 14.01 3.19
C ASP A 343 -21.35 13.74 4.33
N ALA A 344 -22.61 13.56 3.93
CA ALA A 344 -23.71 13.27 4.85
C ALA A 344 -23.49 11.99 5.68
N ALA A 345 -22.79 10.99 5.11
CA ALA A 345 -22.52 9.75 5.82
C ALA A 345 -21.55 9.97 6.99
N THR A 346 -20.45 10.69 6.76
CA THR A 346 -19.47 11.00 7.81
C THR A 346 -20.06 11.94 8.87
N LYS A 347 -20.88 12.92 8.46
CA LYS A 347 -21.64 13.76 9.41
C LYS A 347 -22.52 12.94 10.35
N ARG A 348 -23.27 11.97 9.82
CA ARG A 348 -24.10 11.08 10.66
C ARG A 348 -23.26 10.25 11.61
N CYS A 349 -22.12 9.72 11.16
CA CYS A 349 -21.20 8.99 12.03
C CYS A 349 -20.66 9.87 13.17
N LEU A 350 -20.29 11.12 12.86
CA LEU A 350 -19.80 12.06 13.88
C LEU A 350 -20.90 12.42 14.88
N ALA A 351 -22.11 12.71 14.40
CA ALA A 351 -23.25 12.98 15.28
C ALA A 351 -23.56 11.79 16.20
N GLN A 352 -23.57 10.56 15.67
CA GLN A 352 -23.78 9.36 16.47
C GLN A 352 -22.68 9.16 17.52
N LEU A 353 -21.41 9.42 17.17
CA LEU A 353 -20.30 9.39 18.12
C LEU A 353 -20.54 10.36 19.27
N LEU A 354 -20.95 11.60 18.98
CA LEU A 354 -21.22 12.60 20.02
C LEU A 354 -22.42 12.19 20.91
N ILE A 355 -23.46 11.60 20.32
CA ILE A 355 -24.61 11.06 21.07
C ILE A 355 -24.16 9.94 22.03
N ASN A 356 -23.37 8.97 21.53
CA ASN A 356 -22.85 7.88 22.34
C ASN A 356 -22.04 8.40 23.54
N LEU A 357 -21.35 9.53 23.39
CA LEU A 357 -20.55 10.14 24.46
C LEU A 357 -21.37 11.02 25.41
N SER A 358 -22.51 11.57 24.97
CA SER A 358 -23.41 12.36 25.83
C SER A 358 -24.29 11.50 26.72
N ASP A 359 -24.60 10.26 26.33
CA ASP A 359 -25.42 9.36 27.12
C ASP A 359 -24.65 8.92 28.39
N ASN A 360 -25.02 9.53 29.52
CA ASN A 360 -24.67 9.05 30.86
C ASN A 360 -25.50 7.78 31.15
N VAL A 361 -25.16 6.65 30.52
CA VAL A 361 -25.69 5.36 30.95
C VAL A 361 -25.06 5.04 32.31
N VAL A 362 -25.75 5.46 33.37
CA VAL A 362 -25.58 4.90 34.71
C VAL A 362 -26.02 3.44 34.58
N GLU A 363 -25.08 2.50 34.47
CA GLU A 363 -25.41 1.09 34.64
C GLU A 363 -26.07 0.93 36.01
N PRO A 364 -27.24 0.28 36.12
CA PRO A 364 -27.82 -0.02 37.41
C PRO A 364 -26.86 -0.96 38.12
N GLN A 365 -26.08 -0.42 39.06
CA GLN A 365 -25.32 -1.22 40.01
C GLN A 365 -26.30 -2.19 40.66
N ASN A 366 -26.04 -3.48 40.51
CA ASN A 366 -26.71 -4.56 41.22
C ASN A 366 -26.82 -4.22 42.72
N GLN A 367 -27.98 -3.71 43.13
CA GLN A 367 -28.43 -3.75 44.52
C GLN A 367 -28.84 -5.18 44.86
N LEU A 368 -27.85 -6.07 44.99
CA LEU A 368 -28.06 -7.40 45.55
C LEU A 368 -26.81 -7.80 46.32
N GLN A 369 -26.74 -7.35 47.58
CA GLN A 369 -26.41 -8.17 48.76
C GLN A 369 -26.19 -7.26 49.98
N LEU A 370 -27.28 -6.98 50.68
CA LEU A 370 -27.30 -6.72 52.12
C LEU A 370 -28.62 -7.27 52.62
N HIS A 371 -28.64 -8.58 52.88
CA HIS A 371 -29.25 -9.20 54.06
C HIS A 371 -28.87 -10.67 54.15
#